data_AF-A0A1F2RA41-F1
#
_entry.id   AF-A0A1F2RA41-F1
#
_cell.length_a   1.000
_cell.length_b   1.000
_cell.length_c   1.000
_cell.angle_alpha   90.00
_cell.angle_beta   90.00
_cell.angle_gamma   90.00
#
_symmetry.space_group_name_H-M   'P 1'
#
loop_
_entity.id
_entity.type
_entity.pdbx_description
1 polymer ?
#
loop_
_entity_poly.entity_id
_entity_poly.type
_entity_poly.pdbx_seq_one_letter_code
_entity_poly.pdbx_strand_id
1 'polypeptide(L)'
;MARTKASLCVRLANVATCGYIRSMETGIRELKDNLSRYIRRIESGERIAVTAHGRVVAELVPPSKASKAARRSRYDELVATGVIRPALEGGDPLEEWPDIRLPRGTAAKLIDADRGEA
;
A
#
# COMPACT_ATOMS: atom_id res chain seq x y z
N MET A 1 -23.80 18.77 -6.45
CA MET A 1 -23.42 17.46 -7.03
C MET A 1 -22.90 16.57 -5.92
N ALA A 2 -23.70 15.59 -5.50
CA ALA A 2 -23.42 14.74 -4.34
C ALA A 2 -22.58 13.52 -4.75
N ARG A 3 -21.56 13.15 -3.95
CA ARG A 3 -20.93 11.82 -4.03
C ARG A 3 -20.98 11.15 -2.67
N THR A 4 -21.79 10.11 -2.64
CA THR A 4 -22.14 9.25 -1.51
C THR A 4 -20.96 8.33 -1.17
N LYS A 5 -20.51 8.34 0.10
CA LYS A 5 -19.56 7.35 0.64
C LYS A 5 -20.25 5.99 0.68
N ALA A 6 -19.92 5.11 -0.26
CA ALA A 6 -20.38 3.74 -0.25
C ALA A 6 -19.67 2.97 0.88
N SER A 7 -20.41 2.75 1.96
CA SER A 7 -20.10 1.80 3.03
C SER A 7 -19.94 0.41 2.41
N LEU A 8 -18.71 -0.11 2.36
CA LEU A 8 -18.46 -1.50 1.96
C LEU A 8 -18.62 -2.41 3.18
N CYS A 9 -19.87 -2.57 3.60
CA CYS A 9 -20.31 -3.67 4.44
C CYS A 9 -20.32 -4.94 3.58
N VAL A 10 -19.19 -5.65 3.50
CA VAL A 10 -19.15 -6.97 2.84
C VAL A 10 -19.41 -8.03 3.90
N ARG A 11 -20.69 -8.38 4.01
CA ARG A 11 -21.17 -9.65 4.56
C ARG A 11 -20.42 -10.79 3.85
N LEU A 12 -19.46 -11.41 4.52
CA LEU A 12 -18.83 -12.63 4.02
C LEU A 12 -19.74 -13.82 4.34
N ALA A 13 -20.23 -14.39 3.25
CA ALA A 13 -21.21 -15.45 3.21
C ALA A 13 -20.72 -16.71 3.93
N ASN A 14 -21.70 -17.33 4.57
CA ASN A 14 -21.64 -18.60 5.28
C ASN A 14 -21.53 -19.76 4.27
N VAL A 15 -20.60 -20.68 4.55
CA VAL A 15 -20.48 -22.06 4.04
C VAL A 15 -20.16 -22.24 2.55
N ALA A 16 -18.95 -22.75 2.33
CA ALA A 16 -18.49 -23.59 1.23
C ALA A 16 -19.05 -23.30 -0.17
N THR A 17 -18.24 -22.65 -1.01
CA THR A 17 -18.31 -22.88 -2.46
C THR A 17 -16.89 -23.01 -2.98
N CYS A 18 -16.52 -24.23 -3.39
CA CYS A 18 -15.37 -24.47 -4.27
C CYS A 18 -15.55 -23.62 -5.53
N GLY A 19 -14.72 -22.59 -5.72
CA GLY A 19 -14.75 -21.80 -6.94
C GLY A 19 -13.99 -20.48 -6.84
N TYR A 20 -12.80 -20.45 -7.45
CA TYR A 20 -12.18 -19.26 -8.06
C TYR A 20 -11.29 -18.30 -7.24
N ILE A 21 -10.81 -18.66 -6.05
CA ILE A 21 -9.62 -17.99 -5.48
C ILE A 21 -8.63 -19.08 -5.07
N ARG A 22 -7.38 -19.02 -5.56
CA ARG A 22 -6.29 -19.93 -5.20
C ARG A 22 -5.85 -19.74 -3.72
N SER A 23 -6.76 -19.86 -2.77
CA SER A 23 -6.49 -19.85 -1.34
C SER A 23 -6.58 -21.28 -0.84
N MET A 24 -5.45 -21.85 -0.40
CA MET A 24 -5.47 -23.12 0.33
C MET A 24 -5.83 -22.83 1.79
N GLU A 25 -6.79 -23.59 2.32
CA GLU A 25 -7.19 -23.56 3.72
C GLU A 25 -6.38 -24.63 4.48
N THR A 26 -5.71 -24.24 5.56
CA THR A 26 -4.98 -25.15 6.46
C THR A 26 -5.43 -24.94 7.89
N GLY A 27 -5.58 -26.02 8.66
CA GLY A 27 -5.83 -25.92 10.09
C GLY A 27 -4.60 -25.40 10.85
N ILE A 28 -4.79 -24.75 12.02
CA ILE A 28 -3.68 -24.30 12.90
C ILE A 28 -2.72 -25.44 13.22
N ARG A 29 -3.25 -26.64 13.52
CA ARG A 29 -2.44 -27.81 13.87
C ARG A 29 -1.55 -28.24 12.71
N GLU A 30 -2.12 -28.33 11.51
CA GLU A 30 -1.41 -28.73 10.30
C GLU A 30 -0.36 -27.69 9.88
N LEU A 31 -0.66 -26.40 10.04
CA LEU A 31 0.30 -25.32 9.80
C LEU A 31 1.48 -25.42 10.75
N LYS A 32 1.25 -25.71 12.04
CA LYS A 32 2.32 -25.86 13.03
C LYS A 32 3.25 -27.01 12.68
N ASP A 33 2.68 -28.14 12.27
CA ASP A 33 3.45 -29.36 11.99
C ASP A 33 4.20 -29.28 10.65
N ASN A 34 3.76 -28.43 9.71
CA ASN A 34 4.35 -28.30 8.37
C ASN A 34 4.74 -26.86 8.01
N LEU A 35 5.12 -26.04 8.98
CA LEU A 35 5.36 -24.60 8.79
C LEU A 35 6.32 -24.32 7.63
N SER A 36 7.48 -24.99 7.60
CA SER A 36 8.51 -24.79 6.57
C SER A 36 8.00 -25.04 5.14
N ARG A 37 7.09 -26.01 4.96
CA ARG A 37 6.48 -26.30 3.65
C ARG A 37 5.56 -25.16 3.24
N TYR A 38 4.76 -24.66 4.16
CA TYR A 38 3.82 -23.57 3.90
C TYR A 38 4.53 -22.24 3.66
N ILE A 39 5.62 -21.94 4.38
CA ILE A 39 6.44 -20.75 4.13
C ILE A 39 7.02 -20.74 2.71
N ARG A 40 7.58 -21.85 2.22
CA ARG A 40 8.09 -21.94 0.84
C ARG A 40 7.03 -21.66 -0.23
N ARG A 41 5.78 -22.03 0.07
CA ARG A 41 4.63 -21.78 -0.81
C ARG A 41 4.18 -20.32 -0.75
N ILE A 42 4.24 -19.70 0.43
CA ILE A 42 3.99 -18.26 0.58
C ILE A 42 5.05 -17.46 -0.18
N GLU A 43 6.31 -17.88 -0.12
CA GLU A 43 7.40 -17.24 -0.87
C GLU A 43 7.22 -17.33 -2.39
N SER A 44 6.60 -18.40 -2.90
CA SER A 44 6.24 -18.53 -4.32
C SER A 44 5.02 -17.70 -4.72
N GLY A 45 4.42 -16.97 -3.78
CA GLY A 45 3.30 -16.05 -4.01
C GLY A 45 1.93 -16.64 -3.69
N GLU A 46 1.88 -17.76 -2.97
CA GLU A 46 0.61 -18.37 -2.55
C GLU A 46 0.04 -17.71 -1.29
N ARG A 47 -1.29 -17.62 -1.21
CA ARG A 47 -2.01 -17.12 -0.03
C ARG A 47 -2.68 -18.28 0.68
N ILE A 48 -2.53 -18.32 1.99
CA ILE A 48 -2.98 -19.44 2.81
C ILE A 48 -3.90 -18.93 3.91
N ALA A 49 -5.14 -19.40 3.93
CA ALA A 49 -6.06 -19.14 5.03
C ALA A 49 -5.84 -20.16 6.14
N VAL A 50 -5.61 -19.68 7.35
CA VAL A 50 -5.41 -20.49 8.55
C VAL A 50 -6.73 -20.60 9.29
N THR A 51 -7.17 -21.83 9.56
CA THR A 51 -8.44 -22.11 10.21
C THR A 51 -8.26 -22.73 11.60
N ALA A 52 -9.12 -22.35 12.53
CA ALA A 52 -9.26 -22.95 13.86
C ALA A 52 -10.72 -23.38 14.04
N HIS A 53 -10.95 -24.66 14.35
CA HIS A 53 -12.30 -25.19 14.56
C HIS A 53 -13.29 -24.85 13.42
N GLY A 54 -12.84 -24.93 12.17
CA GLY A 54 -13.66 -24.63 10.98
C GLY A 54 -13.88 -23.14 10.69
N ARG A 55 -13.24 -22.24 11.45
CA ARG A 55 -13.29 -20.79 11.23
C ARG A 55 -11.94 -20.25 10.80
N VAL A 56 -11.89 -19.41 9.77
CA VAL A 56 -10.67 -18.68 9.37
C VAL A 56 -10.27 -17.71 10.50
N VAL A 57 -9.03 -17.80 10.95
CA VAL A 57 -8.47 -16.94 12.01
C VAL A 57 -7.34 -16.05 11.53
N ALA A 58 -6.64 -16.42 10.46
CA ALA A 58 -5.54 -15.64 9.89
C ALA A 58 -5.36 -15.94 8.40
N GLU A 59 -4.66 -15.06 7.70
CA GLU A 59 -4.19 -15.27 6.33
C GLU A 59 -2.69 -15.04 6.28
N LEU A 60 -1.95 -15.98 5.70
CA LEU A 60 -0.53 -15.85 5.41
C LEU A 60 -0.38 -15.46 3.94
N VAL A 61 0.23 -14.31 3.70
CA VAL A 61 0.43 -13.74 2.35
C VAL A 61 1.91 -13.50 2.08
N PRO A 62 2.36 -13.55 0.82
CA PRO A 62 3.72 -13.17 0.46
C PRO A 62 4.01 -11.73 0.93
N PRO A 63 5.24 -11.45 1.41
CA PRO A 63 5.66 -10.08 1.68
C PRO A 63 5.53 -9.26 0.39
N SER A 64 4.79 -8.15 0.44
CA SER A 64 4.62 -7.26 -0.70
C SER A 64 5.98 -6.88 -1.29
N LYS A 65 6.11 -6.72 -2.60
CA LYS A 65 7.36 -6.24 -3.21
C LYS A 65 7.79 -4.87 -2.64
N ALA A 66 6.83 -4.09 -2.11
CA ALA A 66 7.11 -2.87 -1.35
C ALA A 66 7.92 -3.14 -0.06
N SER A 67 7.74 -4.28 0.60
CA SER A 67 8.50 -4.65 1.80
C SER A 67 9.85 -5.30 1.49
N LYS A 68 10.04 -5.92 0.31
CA LYS A 68 11.39 -6.38 -0.13
C LYS A 68 12.30 -5.20 -0.51
N ALA A 69 11.73 -4.05 -0.86
CA ALA A 69 12.47 -2.80 -1.04
C ALA A 69 12.81 -2.10 0.30
N ALA A 70 12.40 -2.64 1.46
CA ALA A 70 12.64 -2.06 2.77
C ALA A 70 14.08 -2.25 3.30
N ARG A 71 15.10 -2.17 2.42
CA ARG A 71 16.32 -1.52 2.86
C ARG A 71 15.89 -0.06 2.97
N ARG A 72 15.65 0.45 4.20
CA ARG A 72 15.11 1.81 4.44
C ARG A 72 15.66 2.74 3.37
N SER A 73 14.79 3.19 2.47
CA SER A 73 15.21 4.11 1.44
C SER A 73 15.66 5.39 2.14
N ARG A 74 16.63 6.12 1.59
CA ARG A 74 16.94 7.49 2.07
C ARG A 74 15.65 8.32 2.20
N TYR A 75 14.67 8.05 1.34
CA TYR A 75 13.32 8.61 1.43
C TYR A 75 12.63 8.27 2.76
N ASP A 76 12.59 7.00 3.17
CA ASP A 76 11.95 6.56 4.42
C ASP A 76 12.63 7.19 5.65
N GLU A 77 13.94 7.35 5.62
CA GLU A 77 14.70 8.02 6.70
C GLU A 77 14.37 9.53 6.77
N LEU A 78 14.22 10.19 5.62
CA LEU A 78 13.82 11.60 5.57
C LEU A 78 12.37 11.81 6.00
N VAL A 79 11.48 10.85 5.71
CA VAL A 79 10.11 10.85 6.23
C VAL A 79 10.10 10.63 7.75
N ALA A 80 10.87 9.67 8.25
CA ALA A 80 10.96 9.36 9.67
C ALA A 80 11.54 10.51 10.50
N THR A 81 12.51 11.25 9.95
CA THR A 81 13.08 12.46 10.58
C THR A 81 12.20 13.70 10.42
N GLY A 82 11.09 13.60 9.68
CA GLY A 82 10.14 14.70 9.47
C GLY A 82 10.63 15.77 8.48
N VAL A 83 11.77 15.56 7.81
CA VAL A 83 12.28 16.44 6.76
C VAL A 83 11.36 16.40 5.54
N ILE A 84 10.81 15.23 5.23
CA ILE A 84 9.81 15.04 4.17
C ILE A 84 8.47 14.70 4.81
N ARG A 85 7.41 15.37 4.36
CA ARG A 85 6.03 14.93 4.60
C ARG A 85 5.52 14.25 3.32
N PRO A 86 5.14 12.97 3.38
CA PRO A 86 4.61 12.27 2.21
C PRO A 86 3.30 12.92 1.76
N ALA A 87 3.00 12.82 0.47
CA ALA A 87 1.74 13.29 -0.07
C ALA A 87 0.57 12.49 0.54
N LEU A 88 -0.48 13.20 0.96
CA LEU A 88 -1.68 12.58 1.54
C LEU A 88 -2.58 11.96 0.46
N GLU A 89 -2.53 12.51 -0.74
CA GLU A 89 -3.33 12.10 -1.90
C GLU A 89 -2.39 11.66 -3.03
N GLY A 90 -2.79 10.62 -3.75
CA GLY A 90 -2.11 10.19 -4.97
C GLY A 90 -2.66 10.95 -6.17
N GLY A 91 -1.79 11.31 -7.11
CA GLY A 91 -2.13 12.09 -8.30
C GLY A 91 -1.15 13.23 -8.52
N ASP A 92 -1.28 13.94 -9.64
CA ASP A 92 -0.58 15.20 -9.86
C ASP A 92 -1.46 16.35 -9.34
N PRO A 93 -1.06 17.05 -8.26
CA PRO A 93 -1.81 18.20 -7.76
C PRO A 93 -1.92 19.35 -8.77
N LEU A 94 -1.08 19.33 -9.83
CA LEU A 94 -1.00 20.36 -10.85
C LEU A 94 -1.73 19.98 -12.14
N GLU A 95 -2.43 18.83 -12.19
CA GLU A 95 -3.13 18.38 -13.40
C GLU A 95 -4.19 19.40 -13.88
N GLU A 96 -4.84 20.10 -12.94
CA GLU A 96 -5.84 21.12 -13.24
C GLU A 96 -5.27 22.55 -13.36
N TRP A 97 -3.96 22.73 -13.16
CA TRP A 97 -3.36 24.07 -13.19
C TRP A 97 -3.15 24.56 -14.62
N PRO A 98 -3.43 25.85 -14.90
CA PRO A 98 -3.20 26.41 -16.21
C PRO A 98 -1.70 26.48 -16.52
N ASP A 99 -1.35 26.22 -17.78
CA ASP A 99 0.03 26.39 -18.27
C ASP A 99 0.42 27.88 -18.27
N ILE A 100 1.15 28.29 -17.23
CA ILE A 100 1.67 29.65 -17.10
C ILE A 100 2.99 29.76 -17.86
N ARG A 101 3.02 30.50 -18.97
CA ARG A 101 4.24 30.83 -19.70
C ARG A 101 4.75 32.21 -19.32
N LEU A 102 5.94 32.27 -18.73
CA LEU A 102 6.62 33.50 -18.38
C LEU A 102 7.97 33.60 -19.10
N PRO A 103 8.48 34.83 -19.36
CA PRO A 103 9.82 35.01 -19.86
C PRO A 103 10.87 34.34 -18.96
N ARG A 104 11.93 33.80 -19.56
CA ARG A 104 13.05 33.21 -18.79
C ARG A 104 13.62 34.25 -17.81
N GLY A 105 13.93 33.80 -16.60
CA GLY A 105 14.47 34.65 -15.53
C GLY A 105 13.41 35.33 -14.65
N THR A 106 12.12 35.22 -14.97
CA THR A 106 11.05 35.82 -14.14
C THR A 106 11.01 35.24 -12.73
N ALA A 107 11.13 33.91 -12.57
CA ALA A 107 11.15 33.27 -11.26
C ALA A 107 12.34 33.73 -10.40
N ALA A 108 13.53 33.87 -11.00
CA ALA A 108 14.72 34.36 -10.29
C ALA A 108 14.49 35.80 -9.79
N LYS A 109 14.02 36.71 -10.66
CA LYS A 109 13.70 38.09 -10.26
C LYS A 109 12.69 38.16 -9.11
N LEU A 110 11.67 37.29 -9.11
CA LEU A 110 10.67 37.23 -8.03
C LEU A 110 11.27 36.72 -6.72
N ILE A 111 12.15 35.70 -6.79
CA ILE A 111 12.85 35.17 -5.61
C ILE A 111 13.81 36.22 -5.02
N ASP A 112 14.55 36.92 -5.87
CA ASP A 112 15.51 37.94 -5.43
C ASP A 112 14.79 39.15 -4.81
N ALA A 113 13.66 39.56 -5.39
CA ALA A 113 12.78 40.59 -4.82
C ALA A 113 12.22 40.19 -3.44
N ASP A 114 11.83 38.93 -3.23
CA ASP A 114 11.36 38.42 -1.94
C ASP A 114 12.48 38.36 -0.90
N ARG A 115 13.72 38.07 -1.34
CA ARG A 115 14.92 38.10 -0.49
C ARG A 115 15.33 39.52 -0.08
N GLY A 116 14.81 40.55 -0.73
CA GLY A 116 15.21 41.95 -0.49
C GLY A 116 16.58 42.31 -1.06
N GLU A 117 17.10 41.49 -1.98
CA GLU A 117 18.32 41.76 -2.74
C GLU A 117 17.91 42.43 -4.06
N ALA A 118 17.56 43.72 -4.01
CA ALA A 118 17.24 44.53 -5.18
C ALA A 118 18.16 45.75 -5.27
#